data_AF-A0A166HZK5-F1
#
_entry.id   AF-A0A166HZK5-F1
#
_cell.length_a   1.000
_cell.length_b   1.000
_cell.length_c   1.000
_cell.angle_alpha   90.00
_cell.angle_beta   90.00
_cell.angle_gamma   90.00
#
_symmetry.space_group_name_H-M   'P 1'
#
loop_
_entity.id
_entity.type
_entity.pdbx_description
1 polymer ?
#
loop_
_entity_poly.entity_id
_entity_poly.type
_entity_poly.pdbx_seq_one_letter_code
_entity_poly.pdbx_strand_id
1 'polypeptide(L)'
;MNQIHTEITTLNSEIQALQQERATLTINNVLSGKNDSPSAMVEACRRQARENAQLSVELKGIDDAIAALEIQRQYKQAQLEHWQKQSQQLTQEQELEQAREVAQVHAQRINQLAAELSTEIRLLKSCADYLSPMYWQVYYKPFITGFKTISVPYVRSDGEVWTIVNRIV
;
A
#
# COMPACT_ATOMS: atom_id res chain seq x y z
N MET A 1 11.31 11.82 4.54
CA MET A 1 11.08 10.75 5.54
C MET A 1 12.04 10.83 6.73
N ASN A 2 13.36 10.95 6.52
CA ASN A 2 14.33 11.00 7.64
C ASN A 2 14.10 12.14 8.65
N GLN A 3 13.72 13.33 8.18
CA GLN A 3 13.43 14.48 9.06
C GLN A 3 12.20 14.26 9.97
N ILE A 4 11.13 13.66 9.46
CA ILE A 4 9.93 13.36 10.26
C ILE A 4 10.23 12.27 11.30
N HIS A 5 11.07 11.28 10.97
CA HIS A 5 11.55 10.29 11.94
C HIS A 5 12.37 10.93 13.05
N THR A 6 13.31 11.83 12.72
CA THR A 6 14.08 12.55 13.75
C THR A 6 13.17 13.38 14.65
N GLU A 7 12.17 14.06 14.10
CA GLU A 7 11.20 14.85 14.88
C GLU A 7 10.30 13.99 15.78
N ILE A 8 9.89 12.78 15.35
CA ILE A 8 9.15 11.84 16.20
C ILE A 8 10.05 11.34 17.35
N THR A 9 11.33 11.07 17.07
CA THR A 9 12.27 10.63 18.12
C THR A 9 12.54 11.73 19.15
N THR A 10 12.64 13.00 18.74
CA THR A 10 12.81 14.12 19.67
C THR A 10 11.56 14.32 20.52
N LEU A 11 10.36 14.29 19.92
CA LEU A 11 9.10 14.38 20.67
C LEU A 11 8.94 13.25 21.70
N ASN A 12 9.33 12.02 21.35
CA ASN A 12 9.32 10.91 22.29
C ASN A 12 10.29 11.13 23.46
N SER A 13 11.48 11.68 23.19
CA SER A 13 12.45 12.00 24.25
C SER A 13 11.97 13.10 25.19
N GLU A 14 11.30 14.13 24.66
CA GLU A 14 10.72 15.22 25.46
C GLU A 14 9.55 14.74 26.32
N ILE A 15 8.65 13.93 25.77
CA ILE A 15 7.56 13.30 26.54
C ILE A 15 8.12 12.43 27.67
N GLN A 16 9.18 11.65 27.41
CA GLN A 16 9.80 10.80 28.43
C GLN A 16 10.46 11.62 29.54
N ALA A 17 11.12 12.74 29.20
CA ALA A 17 11.71 13.64 30.18
C ALA A 17 10.63 14.27 31.09
N LEU A 18 9.52 14.75 30.52
CA LEU A 18 8.40 15.32 31.26
C LEU A 18 7.70 14.28 32.15
N GLN A 19 7.57 13.03 31.69
CA GLN A 19 7.03 11.94 32.50
C GLN A 19 7.93 11.60 33.69
N GLN A 20 9.25 11.67 33.52
CA GLN A 20 10.22 11.46 34.59
C GLN A 20 10.24 12.62 35.59
N GLU A 21 10.09 13.86 35.12
CA GLU A 21 9.90 15.05 35.95
C GLU A 21 8.64 14.93 36.82
N ARG A 22 7.50 14.58 36.21
CA ARG A 22 6.23 14.31 36.91
C ARG A 22 6.37 13.25 38.01
N ALA A 23 7.08 12.15 37.72
CA ALA A 23 7.31 11.08 38.70
C ALA A 23 8.17 11.56 39.88
N THR A 24 9.19 12.39 39.61
CA THR A 24 10.09 12.95 40.62
C THR A 24 9.38 13.93 41.55
N LEU A 25 8.52 14.80 41.00
CA LEU A 25 7.69 15.74 41.77
C LEU A 25 6.68 15.02 42.68
N THR A 26 6.15 13.88 42.22
CA THR A 26 5.20 13.06 43.00
C THR A 26 5.89 12.35 44.18
N ILE A 27 7.12 11.87 44.00
CA ILE A 27 7.87 11.13 45.03
C ILE A 27 8.41 12.07 46.13
N ASN A 28 8.88 13.26 45.76
CA ASN A 28 9.45 14.23 46.70
C ASN A 28 8.42 14.80 47.70
N ASN A 29 7.12 14.66 47.44
CA ASN A 29 6.04 15.12 48.32
C ASN A 29 5.70 14.13 49.46
N VAL A 30 6.34 12.95 49.52
CA VAL A 30 5.97 11.87 50.47
C VAL A 30 6.76 11.88 51.79
N LEU A 31 7.74 12.77 52.02
CA LEU A 31 8.61 12.67 53.21
C LEU A 31 8.77 13.94 54.07
N SER A 32 8.45 13.72 55.36
CA SER A 32 9.13 14.18 56.58
C SER A 32 8.49 15.32 57.38
N GLY A 33 7.65 14.95 58.35
CA GLY A 33 7.27 15.80 59.48
C GLY A 33 7.80 15.23 60.79
N LYS A 34 8.98 15.69 61.24
CA LYS A 34 9.61 15.30 62.52
C LYS A 34 9.84 16.56 63.35
N ASN A 35 8.77 17.13 63.92
CA ASN A 35 8.88 18.14 64.99
C ASN A 35 7.53 18.36 65.72
N ASP A 36 7.51 18.08 67.03
CA ASP A 36 6.31 17.94 67.86
C ASP A 36 5.84 19.24 68.56
N SER A 37 6.03 20.41 67.93
CA SER A 37 5.48 21.67 68.45
C SER A 37 4.14 22.03 67.77
N PRO A 38 3.07 22.37 68.53
CA PRO A 38 1.77 22.73 67.95
C PRO A 38 1.82 23.91 66.96
N SER A 39 2.71 24.90 67.16
CA SER A 39 2.87 26.01 66.20
C SER A 39 3.62 25.56 64.93
N ALA A 40 4.61 24.67 65.09
CA ALA A 40 5.33 24.07 63.98
C ALA A 40 4.40 23.17 63.15
N MET A 41 3.43 22.49 63.77
CA MET A 41 2.41 21.70 63.09
C MET A 41 1.46 22.57 62.27
N VAL A 42 1.02 23.73 62.78
CA VAL A 42 0.14 24.65 62.04
C VAL A 42 0.86 25.31 60.87
N GLU A 43 2.12 25.72 61.05
CA GLU A 43 2.93 26.23 59.94
C GLU A 43 3.25 25.14 58.90
N ALA A 44 3.52 23.91 59.34
CA ALA A 44 3.72 22.77 58.44
C ALA A 44 2.44 22.47 57.65
N CYS A 45 1.26 22.44 58.30
CA CYS A 45 -0.03 22.29 57.61
C CYS A 45 -0.30 23.43 56.62
N ARG A 46 0.04 24.69 56.96
CA ARG A 46 -0.13 25.83 56.07
C ARG A 46 0.86 25.82 54.89
N ARG A 47 2.10 25.40 55.09
CA ARG A 47 3.08 25.17 53.99
C ARG A 47 2.60 24.06 53.08
N GLN A 48 2.22 22.91 53.65
CA GLN A 48 1.71 21.77 52.90
C GLN A 48 0.45 22.11 52.07
N ALA A 49 -0.47 22.92 52.62
CA ALA A 49 -1.65 23.37 51.88
C ALA A 49 -1.31 24.32 50.69
N ARG A 50 -0.25 25.13 50.80
CA ARG A 50 0.21 26.02 49.73
C ARG A 50 1.06 25.29 48.69
N GLU A 51 1.98 24.45 49.14
CA GLU A 51 2.85 23.61 48.32
C GLU A 51 2.02 22.61 47.49
N ASN A 52 0.96 22.00 48.07
CA ASN A 52 0.04 21.15 47.30
C ASN A 52 -0.71 21.91 46.21
N ALA A 53 -1.07 23.19 46.43
CA ALA A 53 -1.75 23.99 45.42
C ALA A 53 -0.81 24.37 44.26
N GLN A 54 0.44 24.76 44.55
CA GLN A 54 1.46 25.03 43.52
C GLN A 54 1.86 23.75 42.77
N LEU A 55 2.10 22.64 43.48
CA LEU A 55 2.41 21.35 42.87
C LEU A 55 1.27 20.83 41.99
N SER A 56 0.01 21.01 42.41
CA SER A 56 -1.14 20.61 41.58
C SER A 56 -1.23 21.40 40.28
N VAL A 57 -0.81 22.68 40.27
CA VAL A 57 -0.79 23.50 39.05
C VAL A 57 0.38 23.10 38.16
N GLU A 58 1.54 22.80 38.74
CA GLU A 58 2.74 22.36 38.02
C GLU A 58 2.55 20.98 37.38
N LEU A 59 1.99 20.01 38.12
CA LEU A 59 1.63 18.69 37.59
C LEU A 59 0.60 18.79 36.46
N LYS A 60 -0.39 19.68 36.61
CA LYS A 60 -1.37 19.93 35.55
C LYS A 60 -0.72 20.55 34.31
N GLY A 61 0.23 21.48 34.48
CA GLY A 61 0.99 22.06 33.38
C GLY A 61 1.83 21.02 32.63
N ILE A 62 2.44 20.08 33.35
CA ILE A 62 3.18 18.95 32.76
C ILE A 62 2.22 18.01 32.03
N ASP A 63 1.07 17.68 32.62
CA ASP A 63 0.06 16.82 31.99
C ASP A 63 -0.51 17.47 30.70
N ASP A 64 -0.79 18.78 30.71
CA ASP A 64 -1.25 19.54 29.54
C ASP A 64 -0.16 19.62 28.45
N ALA A 65 1.11 19.77 28.83
CA ALA A 65 2.24 19.76 27.90
C ALA A 65 2.47 18.39 27.26
N ILE A 66 2.39 17.31 28.04
CA ILE A 66 2.45 15.93 27.53
C ILE A 66 1.32 15.69 26.54
N ALA A 67 0.08 16.09 26.87
CA ALA A 67 -1.07 15.94 25.97
C ALA A 67 -0.86 16.68 24.64
N ALA A 68 -0.34 17.91 24.67
CA ALA A 68 -0.04 18.67 23.46
C ALA A 68 1.04 17.99 22.59
N LEU A 69 2.11 17.49 23.20
CA LEU A 69 3.21 16.79 22.51
C LEU A 69 2.73 15.45 21.94
N GLU A 70 1.86 14.72 22.63
CA GLU A 70 1.27 13.48 22.14
C GLU A 70 0.40 13.70 20.90
N ILE A 71 -0.41 14.77 20.88
CA ILE A 71 -1.21 15.15 19.70
C ILE A 71 -0.27 15.46 18.52
N GLN A 72 0.80 16.23 18.76
CA GLN A 72 1.76 16.58 17.72
C GLN A 72 2.51 15.34 17.18
N ARG A 73 2.85 14.40 18.06
CA ARG A 73 3.45 13.12 17.67
C ARG A 73 2.49 12.30 16.82
N GLN A 74 1.23 12.15 17.23
CA GLN A 74 0.22 11.40 16.47
C GLN A 74 0.01 11.98 15.08
N TYR A 75 -0.04 13.31 14.96
CA TYR A 75 -0.15 13.98 13.67
C TYR A 75 1.04 13.67 12.75
N LYS A 76 2.27 13.76 13.27
CA LYS A 76 3.49 13.42 12.49
C LYS A 76 3.56 11.95 12.11
N GLN A 77 3.11 11.05 12.99
CA GLN A 77 3.01 9.61 12.71
C GLN A 77 2.02 9.34 11.56
N ALA A 78 0.82 9.92 11.63
CA ALA A 78 -0.21 9.77 10.61
C ALA A 78 0.25 10.32 9.25
N GLN A 79 0.98 11.44 9.26
CA GLN A 79 1.57 11.99 8.04
C GLN A 79 2.56 10.99 7.42
N LEU A 80 3.45 10.39 8.22
CA LEU A 80 4.43 9.42 7.74
C LEU A 80 3.78 8.16 7.14
N GLU A 81 2.74 7.63 7.78
CA GLU A 81 1.96 6.50 7.25
C GLU A 81 1.29 6.84 5.92
N HIS A 82 0.77 8.06 5.77
CA HIS A 82 0.16 8.52 4.53
C HIS A 82 1.17 8.55 3.38
N TRP A 83 2.36 9.13 3.60
CA TRP A 83 3.44 9.16 2.61
C TRP A 83 3.93 7.75 2.23
N GLN A 84 4.02 6.83 3.19
CA GLN A 84 4.40 5.43 2.91
C GLN A 84 3.37 4.74 2.02
N LYS A 85 2.08 4.89 2.31
CA LYS A 85 0.99 4.32 1.49
C LYS A 85 1.01 4.89 0.07
N GLN A 86 1.17 6.21 -0.07
CA GLN A 86 1.25 6.86 -1.38
C GLN A 86 2.47 6.39 -2.18
N SER A 87 3.63 6.24 -1.53
CA SER A 87 4.84 5.70 -2.18
C SER A 87 4.64 4.26 -2.65
N GLN A 88 3.98 3.41 -1.85
CA GLN A 88 3.68 2.03 -2.25
C GLN A 88 2.72 1.96 -3.44
N GLN A 89 1.71 2.83 -3.47
CA GLN A 89 0.78 2.94 -4.60
C GLN A 89 1.51 3.34 -5.90
N LEU A 90 2.39 4.34 -5.83
CA LEU A 90 3.22 4.75 -6.98
C LEU A 90 4.08 3.59 -7.50
N THR A 91 4.66 2.77 -6.63
CA THR A 91 5.44 1.59 -7.05
C THR A 91 4.55 0.55 -7.73
N GLN A 92 3.36 0.28 -7.19
CA GLN A 92 2.41 -0.68 -7.77
C GLN A 92 1.90 -0.22 -9.15
N GLU A 93 1.64 1.08 -9.33
CA GLU A 93 1.24 1.65 -10.62
C GLU A 93 2.35 1.48 -11.68
N GLN A 94 3.61 1.69 -11.29
CA GLN A 94 4.75 1.50 -12.18
C GLN A 94 4.95 0.02 -12.57
N GLU A 95 4.85 -0.90 -11.62
CA GLU A 95 4.94 -2.34 -11.89
C GLU A 95 3.80 -2.81 -12.80
N LEU A 96 2.59 -2.29 -12.60
CA LEU A 96 1.43 -2.59 -13.44
C LEU A 96 1.64 -2.11 -14.88
N GLU A 97 2.16 -0.90 -15.08
CA GLU A 97 2.38 -0.36 -16.42
C GLU A 97 3.46 -1.15 -17.17
N GLN A 98 4.56 -1.53 -16.50
CA GLN A 98 5.58 -2.40 -17.09
C GLN A 98 5.01 -3.78 -17.48
N ALA A 99 4.20 -4.38 -16.60
CA ALA A 99 3.54 -5.64 -16.88
C ALA A 99 2.56 -5.52 -18.07
N ARG A 100 1.87 -4.38 -18.19
CA ARG A 100 0.98 -4.06 -19.31
C ARG A 100 1.75 -3.96 -20.62
N GLU A 101 2.89 -3.26 -20.65
CA GLU A 101 3.73 -3.17 -21.86
C GLU A 101 4.18 -4.55 -22.34
N VAL A 102 4.66 -5.40 -21.43
CA VAL A 102 5.07 -6.78 -21.76
C VAL A 102 3.91 -7.57 -22.34
N ALA A 103 2.74 -7.52 -21.69
CA ALA A 103 1.57 -8.22 -22.15
C ALA A 103 1.11 -7.71 -23.54
N GLN A 104 1.29 -6.42 -23.85
CA GLN A 104 0.91 -5.82 -25.13
C GLN A 104 1.78 -6.37 -26.26
N VAL A 105 3.10 -6.51 -26.02
CA VAL A 105 4.03 -7.14 -26.97
C VAL A 105 3.59 -8.57 -27.27
N HIS A 106 3.20 -9.33 -26.25
CA HIS A 106 2.69 -10.70 -26.45
C HIS A 106 1.38 -10.72 -27.24
N ALA A 107 0.43 -9.82 -26.95
CA ALA A 107 -0.82 -9.70 -27.69
C ALA A 107 -0.60 -9.37 -29.18
N GLN A 108 0.32 -8.44 -29.47
CA GLN A 108 0.70 -8.11 -30.85
C GLN A 108 1.34 -9.30 -31.56
N ARG A 109 2.22 -10.04 -30.89
CA ARG A 109 2.84 -11.24 -31.44
C ARG A 109 1.82 -12.34 -31.76
N ILE A 110 0.84 -12.54 -30.88
CA ILE A 110 -0.28 -13.48 -31.14
C ILE A 110 -1.03 -13.06 -32.40
N ASN A 111 -1.34 -11.77 -32.54
CA ASN A 111 -2.05 -11.25 -33.72
C ASN A 111 -1.24 -11.41 -35.02
N GLN A 112 0.08 -11.25 -34.97
CA GLN A 112 0.94 -11.49 -36.13
C GLN A 112 0.93 -12.97 -36.53
N LEU A 113 1.18 -13.88 -35.57
CA LEU A 113 1.16 -15.32 -35.82
C LEU A 113 -0.21 -15.79 -36.31
N ALA A 114 -1.29 -15.21 -35.80
CA ALA A 114 -2.63 -15.45 -36.27
C ALA A 114 -2.84 -15.06 -37.74
N ALA A 115 -2.27 -13.94 -38.18
CA ALA A 115 -2.36 -13.50 -39.57
C ALA A 115 -1.57 -14.43 -40.51
N GLU A 116 -0.37 -14.83 -40.09
CA GLU A 116 0.45 -15.82 -40.80
C GLU A 116 -0.28 -17.15 -40.93
N LEU A 117 -0.80 -17.67 -39.81
CA LEU A 117 -1.57 -18.92 -39.78
C LEU A 117 -2.85 -18.84 -40.63
N SER A 118 -3.56 -17.71 -40.62
CA SER A 118 -4.75 -17.50 -41.46
C SER A 118 -4.39 -17.60 -42.95
N THR A 119 -3.24 -17.07 -43.34
CA THR A 119 -2.75 -17.12 -44.71
C THR A 119 -2.41 -18.54 -45.12
N GLU A 120 -1.67 -19.27 -44.29
CA GLU A 120 -1.33 -20.68 -44.52
C GLU A 120 -2.57 -21.58 -44.61
N ILE A 121 -3.57 -21.39 -43.74
CA ILE A 121 -4.82 -22.14 -43.81
C ILE A 121 -5.56 -21.90 -45.14
N ARG A 122 -5.57 -20.66 -45.65
CA ARG A 122 -6.19 -20.34 -46.95
C ARG A 122 -5.44 -20.97 -48.12
N LEU A 123 -4.11 -20.98 -48.07
CA LEU A 123 -3.29 -21.67 -49.06
C LEU A 123 -3.55 -23.17 -49.05
N LEU A 124 -3.55 -23.79 -47.87
CA LEU A 124 -3.86 -25.21 -47.71
C LEU A 124 -5.28 -25.54 -48.20
N LYS A 125 -6.27 -24.69 -47.90
CA LYS A 125 -7.63 -24.82 -48.42
C LYS A 125 -7.66 -24.78 -49.94
N SER A 126 -6.93 -23.86 -50.56
CA SER A 126 -6.87 -23.74 -52.02
C SER A 126 -6.24 -24.98 -52.66
N CYS A 127 -5.17 -25.52 -52.05
CA CYS A 127 -4.58 -26.79 -52.46
C CYS A 127 -5.55 -27.97 -52.30
N ALA A 128 -6.29 -28.01 -51.19
CA ALA A 128 -7.28 -29.05 -50.96
C ALA A 128 -8.44 -28.96 -51.96
N ASP A 129 -8.93 -27.77 -52.27
CA ASP A 129 -9.99 -27.55 -53.25
C ASP A 129 -9.54 -27.99 -54.66
N TYR A 130 -8.28 -27.74 -55.03
CA TYR A 130 -7.68 -28.21 -56.28
C TYR A 130 -7.50 -29.74 -56.34
N LEU A 131 -6.99 -30.35 -55.28
CA LEU A 131 -6.68 -31.79 -55.25
C LEU A 131 -7.91 -32.67 -55.02
N SER A 132 -8.96 -32.15 -54.36
CA SER A 132 -10.11 -32.95 -53.92
C SER A 132 -10.80 -33.72 -55.05
N PRO A 133 -11.05 -33.16 -56.24
CA PRO A 133 -11.66 -33.91 -57.35
C PRO A 133 -10.79 -35.08 -57.82
N MET A 134 -9.48 -34.86 -57.97
CA MET A 134 -8.53 -35.91 -58.39
C MET A 134 -8.41 -37.00 -57.32
N TYR A 135 -8.34 -36.60 -56.06
CA TYR A 135 -8.22 -37.52 -54.94
C TYR A 135 -9.48 -38.38 -54.79
N TRP A 136 -10.66 -37.81 -55.02
CA TRP A 136 -11.92 -38.54 -55.01
C TRP A 136 -12.00 -39.59 -56.14
N GLN A 137 -11.53 -39.25 -57.34
CA GLN A 137 -11.54 -40.19 -58.47
C GLN A 137 -10.72 -41.46 -58.19
N VAL A 138 -9.66 -41.36 -57.38
CA VAL A 138 -8.78 -42.49 -57.05
C VAL A 138 -9.22 -43.20 -55.77
N TYR A 139 -9.56 -42.43 -54.74
CA TYR A 139 -9.75 -42.96 -53.38
C TYR A 139 -11.18 -42.89 -52.85
N TYR A 140 -12.12 -42.32 -53.62
CA TYR A 140 -13.55 -42.17 -53.26
C TYR A 140 -13.81 -41.51 -51.90
N LYS A 141 -12.90 -40.63 -51.46
CA LYS A 141 -12.97 -39.91 -50.19
C LYS A 141 -12.37 -38.51 -50.34
N PRO A 142 -12.72 -37.53 -49.48
CA PRO A 142 -12.17 -36.19 -49.57
C PRO A 142 -10.70 -36.17 -49.10
N PHE A 143 -9.90 -35.28 -49.69
CA PHE A 143 -8.48 -35.15 -49.35
C PHE A 143 -8.28 -34.53 -47.95
N ILE A 144 -8.89 -33.37 -47.71
CA ILE A 144 -8.91 -32.69 -46.41
C ILE A 144 -10.33 -32.15 -46.18
N THR A 145 -10.82 -32.22 -44.95
CA THR A 145 -12.14 -31.68 -44.54
C THR A 145 -11.99 -30.76 -43.33
N GLY A 146 -13.04 -30.02 -42.97
CA GLY A 146 -13.06 -29.21 -41.74
C GLY A 146 -12.75 -27.73 -41.91
N PHE A 147 -12.42 -27.25 -43.12
CA PHE A 147 -12.10 -25.82 -43.35
C PHE A 147 -13.21 -24.84 -42.96
N LYS A 148 -14.49 -25.25 -42.94
CA LYS A 148 -15.61 -24.39 -42.56
C LYS A 148 -15.63 -23.99 -41.07
N THR A 149 -14.93 -24.73 -40.22
CA THR A 149 -14.95 -24.53 -38.76
C THR A 149 -13.60 -24.05 -38.21
N ILE A 150 -12.61 -23.80 -39.07
CA ILE A 150 -11.29 -23.36 -38.62
C ILE A 150 -11.38 -21.88 -38.23
N SER A 151 -10.93 -21.59 -37.02
CA SER A 151 -10.82 -20.24 -36.51
C SER A 151 -9.44 -20.03 -35.88
N VAL A 152 -8.99 -18.79 -35.92
CA VAL A 152 -7.68 -18.39 -35.42
C VAL A 152 -7.88 -17.32 -34.34
N PRO A 153 -7.16 -17.40 -33.20
CA PRO A 153 -7.29 -16.43 -32.12
C PRO A 153 -6.80 -15.05 -32.55
N TYR A 154 -7.46 -14.01 -32.05
CA TYR A 154 -7.09 -12.62 -32.24
C TYR A 154 -7.32 -11.86 -30.95
N VAL A 155 -6.31 -11.16 -30.47
CA VAL A 155 -6.37 -10.33 -29.26
C VAL A 155 -6.82 -8.93 -29.65
N ARG A 156 -7.95 -8.48 -29.10
CA ARG A 156 -8.48 -7.12 -29.26
C ARG A 156 -8.34 -6.36 -27.94
N SER A 157 -7.92 -5.10 -28.01
CA SER A 157 -7.95 -4.17 -26.89
C SER A 157 -9.22 -3.32 -26.96
N ASP A 158 -10.08 -3.43 -25.95
CA ASP A 158 -11.29 -2.61 -25.79
C ASP A 158 -11.04 -1.40 -24.87
N GLY A 159 -9.80 -0.89 -24.86
CA GLY A 159 -9.34 0.19 -24.01
C GLY A 159 -8.68 -0.33 -22.73
N GLU A 160 -9.49 -0.67 -21.73
CA GLU A 160 -9.01 -1.15 -20.42
C GLU A 160 -8.87 -2.67 -20.34
N VAL A 161 -9.62 -3.40 -21.16
CA VAL A 161 -9.66 -4.87 -21.13
C VAL A 161 -9.22 -5.44 -22.47
N TRP A 162 -8.41 -6.49 -22.43
CA TRP A 162 -8.04 -7.25 -23.61
C TRP A 162 -8.82 -8.55 -23.69
N THR A 163 -9.37 -8.80 -24.86
CA THR A 163 -10.22 -9.95 -25.11
C THR A 163 -9.65 -10.78 -26.25
N ILE A 164 -9.59 -12.10 -26.07
CA ILE A 164 -9.24 -13.03 -27.15
C ILE A 164 -10.53 -13.44 -27.87
N VAL A 165 -10.60 -13.17 -29.17
CA VAL A 165 -11.71 -13.53 -30.04
C VAL A 165 -11.24 -14.49 -31.13
N ASN A 166 -12.07 -15.45 -31.51
CA ASN A 166 -11.75 -16.38 -32.59
C ASN A 166 -12.29 -15.85 -33.92
N ARG A 167 -11.41 -15.62 -34.90
CA ARG A 167 -11.79 -15.20 -36.26
C ARG A 167 -11.84 -16.42 -37.16
N ILE A 168 -12.97 -16.61 -37.84
CA ILE A 168 -13.12 -17.65 -38.85
C ILE A 168 -12.23 -17.30 -40.06
N VAL A 169 -11.51 -18.29 -40.58
CA VAL A 169 -10.54 -18.14 -41.69
C VAL A 169 -11.09 -18.70 -42.99
#